data_AF-A0A1B8NV36-F1
#
_entry.id   AF-A0A1B8NV36-F1
#
_cell.length_a   1.000
_cell.length_b   1.000
_cell.length_c   1.000
_cell.angle_alpha   90.00
_cell.angle_beta   90.00
_cell.angle_gamma   90.00
#
_symmetry.space_group_name_H-M   'P 1'
#
loop_
_entity.id
_entity.type
_entity.pdbx_description
1 polymer ?
#
loop_
_entity_poly.entity_id
_entity_poly.type
_entity_poly.pdbx_seq_one_letter_code
_entity_poly.pdbx_strand_id
1 'polypeptide(L)' 'MGNALETLAERENNAELGDYATRLKAALIDTIGDGIVTGDLKGKTTEPDKETVVDMQGFLDAVAQRLTA' A
#
# COMPACT_ATOMS: atom_id res chain seq x y z
N MET A 1 -5.61 -5.05 3.85
CA MET A 1 -5.65 -4.33 5.14
C MET A 1 -6.60 -3.12 5.09
N GLY A 2 -6.61 -2.31 4.02
CA GLY A 2 -7.53 -1.15 3.89
C GLY A 2 -9.02 -1.49 4.08
N ASN A 3 -9.52 -2.57 3.48
CA ASN A 3 -10.95 -2.90 3.54
C ASN A 3 -11.50 -3.12 4.97
N ALA A 4 -10.70 -3.62 5.91
CA ALA A 4 -11.14 -3.82 7.29
C ALA A 4 -11.28 -2.48 8.04
N LEU A 5 -10.40 -1.52 7.73
CA LEU A 5 -10.46 -0.17 8.30
C LEU A 5 -11.59 0.64 7.66
N GLU A 6 -11.82 0.50 6.34
CA GLU A 6 -12.98 1.08 5.64
C GLU A 6 -14.30 0.61 6.28
N THR A 7 -14.49 -0.71 6.48
CA THR A 7 -15.69 -1.25 7.13
C THR A 7 -15.86 -0.76 8.58
N LEU A 8 -14.76 -0.62 9.33
CA LEU A 8 -14.81 -0.09 10.69
C LEU A 8 -15.21 1.39 10.71
N ALA A 9 -14.64 2.18 9.79
CA ALA A 9 -14.97 3.60 9.62
C ALA A 9 -16.44 3.82 9.31
N GLU A 10 -16.99 3.02 8.39
CA GLU A 10 -18.41 3.04 8.05
C GLU A 10 -19.28 2.68 9.25
N ARG A 11 -18.93 1.61 9.98
CA ARG A 11 -19.68 1.15 11.16
C ARG A 11 -19.72 2.20 12.27
N GLU A 12 -18.63 2.92 12.46
CA GLU A 12 -18.47 3.90 13.54
C GLU A 12 -18.74 5.35 13.12
N ASN A 13 -19.15 5.56 11.86
CA ASN A 13 -19.36 6.88 11.26
C ASN A 13 -18.14 7.80 11.45
N ASN A 14 -16.95 7.24 11.27
CA ASN A 14 -15.67 7.88 11.50
C ASN A 14 -15.00 8.22 10.16
N ALA A 15 -15.26 9.44 9.67
CA ALA A 15 -14.75 9.91 8.38
C ALA A 15 -13.21 9.92 8.30
N GLU A 16 -12.53 10.34 9.38
CA GLU A 16 -11.06 10.41 9.42
C GLU A 16 -10.42 9.02 9.26
N LEU A 17 -11.02 8.00 9.87
CA LEU A 17 -10.59 6.62 9.71
C LEU A 17 -10.83 6.12 8.27
N GLY A 18 -11.94 6.50 7.66
CA GLY A 18 -12.26 6.16 6.27
C GLY A 18 -11.26 6.77 5.28
N ASP A 19 -10.93 8.05 5.47
CA ASP A 19 -9.93 8.76 4.68
C ASP A 19 -8.53 8.14 4.83
N TYR A 20 -8.16 7.79 6.07
CA TYR A 20 -6.90 7.09 6.33
C TYR A 20 -6.85 5.72 5.64
N ALA A 21 -7.92 4.93 5.74
CA ALA A 21 -7.98 3.60 5.14
C ALA A 21 -7.87 3.66 3.61
N THR A 22 -8.53 4.64 3.00
CA THR A 22 -8.46 4.91 1.56
C THR A 22 -7.04 5.28 1.13
N ARG A 23 -6.40 6.22 1.83
CA ARG A 23 -5.01 6.63 1.54
C ARG A 23 -4.01 5.49 1.73
N LEU A 24 -4.18 4.67 2.76
CA LEU A 24 -3.34 3.49 2.99
C LEU A 24 -3.45 2.49 1.83
N LYS A 25 -4.67 2.27 1.32
CA LYS A 25 -4.91 1.38 0.17
C LYS A 25 -4.29 1.92 -1.11
N ALA A 26 -4.42 3.23 -1.36
CA ALA A 26 -3.76 3.89 -2.48
C ALA A 26 -2.23 3.76 -2.39
N ALA A 27 -1.64 4.10 -1.24
CA ALA A 27 -0.19 3.99 -1.02
C ALA A 27 0.35 2.57 -1.24
N LEU A 28 -0.40 1.53 -0.85
CA LEU A 28 -0.05 0.13 -1.12
C LEU A 28 -0.05 -0.19 -2.62
N ILE A 29 -1.08 0.24 -3.34
CA ILE A 29 -1.21 0.02 -4.78
C ILE A 29 -0.11 0.76 -5.53
N ASP A 30 0.11 2.03 -5.20
CA ASP A 30 1.10 2.88 -5.86
C ASP A 30 2.52 2.40 -5.61
N THR A 31 2.82 1.85 -4.42
CA THR A 31 4.13 1.24 -4.13
C THR A 31 4.44 0.08 -5.08
N ILE A 32 3.45 -0.79 -5.31
CA ILE A 32 3.59 -1.90 -6.27
C ILE A 32 3.60 -1.38 -7.72
N GLY A 33 2.79 -0.36 -8.02
CA GLY A 33 2.73 0.30 -9.33
C GLY A 33 4.06 0.93 -9.75
N ASP A 34 4.82 1.46 -8.80
CA ASP A 34 6.18 1.98 -8.99
C ASP A 34 7.25 0.86 -9.04
N GLY A 35 6.82 -0.41 -9.03
CA GLY A 35 7.70 -1.57 -9.10
C GLY A 35 8.42 -1.91 -7.79
N ILE A 36 8.09 -1.27 -6.66
CA ILE A 36 8.67 -1.62 -5.35
C ILE A 36 7.90 -2.82 -4.80
N VAL A 37 8.53 -3.99 -4.78
CA VAL A 37 7.85 -5.26 -4.47
C VAL A 37 8.64 -6.10 -3.49
N THR A 38 7.95 -6.99 -2.79
CA THR A 38 8.57 -8.03 -1.97
C THR A 38 8.96 -9.23 -2.82
N GLY A 39 9.87 -10.07 -2.32
CA GLY A 39 10.43 -11.20 -3.08
C GLY A 39 9.40 -12.19 -3.66
N ASP A 40 8.24 -12.34 -3.01
CA ASP A 40 7.14 -13.20 -3.46
C ASP A 40 6.38 -12.66 -4.69
N LEU A 41 6.47 -11.35 -4.94
CA LEU A 41 5.85 -10.66 -6.08
C LEU A 41 6.82 -10.44 -7.25
N LYS A 42 8.09 -10.79 -7.10
CA LYS A 42 9.10 -10.64 -8.15
C LYS A 42 8.68 -11.32 -9.45
N GLY A 43 8.78 -10.59 -10.56
CA GLY A 43 8.47 -11.03 -11.92
C GLY A 43 6.99 -11.10 -12.24
N LYS A 44 6.12 -10.60 -11.35
CA LYS A 44 4.65 -10.67 -11.49
C LYS A 44 4.01 -9.32 -11.81
N THR A 45 4.78 -8.23 -11.86
CA THR A 45 4.29 -6.93 -12.32
C THR A 45 4.23 -6.84 -13.84
N THR A 46 3.67 -5.76 -14.37
CA THR A 46 3.62 -5.49 -15.81
C THR A 46 4.98 -5.17 -16.42
N GLU A 47 5.95 -4.75 -15.59
CA GLU A 47 7.31 -4.40 -16.02
C GLU A 47 8.36 -5.07 -15.12
N PRO A 48 8.53 -6.41 -15.19
CA PRO A 48 9.43 -7.18 -14.32
C PRO A 48 10.86 -6.65 -14.22
N ASP A 49 11.40 -6.13 -15.31
CA ASP A 49 12.77 -5.61 -15.39
C ASP A 49 12.96 -4.29 -14.62
N LYS A 50 11.87 -3.62 -14.25
CA LYS A 50 11.87 -2.36 -13.50
C LYS A 50 11.58 -2.55 -12.01
N GLU A 51 11.41 -3.78 -11.55
CA GLU A 51 11.10 -4.05 -10.16
C GLU A 51 12.29 -3.77 -9.23
N THR A 52 12.03 -3.06 -8.14
CA THR A 52 12.93 -2.91 -7.00
C THR A 52 12.48 -3.87 -5.92
N VAL A 53 13.18 -5.00 -5.79
CA VAL A 53 12.84 -6.02 -4.79
C VAL A 53 13.40 -5.62 -3.43
N VAL A 54 12.51 -5.46 -2.45
CA VAL A 54 12.83 -5.09 -1.07
C VAL A 54 12.35 -6.16 -0.10
N ASP A 55 12.82 -6.10 1.15
CA ASP A 55 12.23 -6.89 2.23
C ASP A 55 10.93 -6.26 2.74
N MET A 56 10.29 -6.91 3.71
CA MET A 56 9.03 -6.41 4.28
C MET A 56 9.18 -5.05 4.95
N GLN A 57 10.33 -4.75 5.56
CA GLN A 57 10.53 -3.45 6.20
C GLN A 57 10.66 -2.36 5.14
N GLY A 58 11.49 -2.56 4.12
CA GLY A 58 11.66 -1.62 3.02
C GLY A 58 10.36 -1.37 2.25
N PHE A 59 9.51 -2.40 2.10
CA PHE A 59 8.19 -2.22 1.52
C PHE A 59 7.29 -1.33 2.39
N LEU A 60 7.24 -1.58 3.70
CA LEU A 60 6.46 -0.77 4.64
C LEU A 60 6.98 0.67 4.74
N ASP A 61 8.28 0.88 4.67
CA ASP A 61 8.89 2.21 4.65
C ASP A 61 8.46 2.99 3.39
N ALA A 62 8.46 2.33 2.23
CA ALA A 62 8.02 2.92 0.97
C ALA A 62 6.52 3.28 0.98
N VAL A 63 5.69 2.44 1.60
CA VAL A 63 4.25 2.73 1.80
C VAL A 63 4.07 3.90 2.76
N ALA A 64 4.81 3.92 3.87
CA ALA A 64 4.71 4.97 4.89
C ALA A 64 5.08 6.35 4.32
N GLN A 65 6.15 6.42 3.51
CA GLN A 65 6.56 7.65 2.83
C GLN A 65 5.43 8.23 1.96
N ARG A 66 4.72 7.36 1.21
CA ARG A 66 3.57 7.77 0.37
C ARG A 66 2.35 8.18 1.19
N LEU A 67 2.12 7.55 2.33
CA LEU A 67 0.99 7.86 3.20
C LEU A 67 1.11 9.26 3.85
N THR A 68 2.34 9.74 4.03
CA THR A 68 2.65 11.05 4.64
C THR A 68 2.92 12.17 3.63
N ALA A 69 3.03 11.85 2.35
CA ALA A 69 3.25 12.81 1.26
C ALA A 69 1.95 13.54 0.89
#